data_AF-A0A919PGD3-F1
#
_entry.id   AF-A0A919PGD3-F1
#
_cell.length_a   1.000
_cell.length_b   1.000
_cell.length_c   1.000
_cell.angle_alpha   90.00
_cell.angle_beta   90.00
_cell.angle_gamma   90.00
#
_symmetry.space_group_name_H-M   'P 1'
#
loop_
_entity.id
_entity.type
_entity.pdbx_description
1 polymer ?
#
loop_
_entity_poly.entity_id
_entity_poly.type
_entity_poly.pdbx_seq_one_letter_code
_entity_poly.pdbx_strand_id
1 'polypeptide(L)'
;MAGHRLIDAAVTDLARHLPADAVDELADGLTETYLQHLSTGLDPDAAARAAIAEFGEPHVVIAAFVRQSPGRRAAQALVASGPAVGGCWAVAMVTGHAWNWPVPAPVRLALGLGFLAVVSALALAATARHSYRRTRITGAAGLGLMTLDAVVVVGAALLSLTVTWPLAIATAASLTRLILTARVVPRLLTG
;
A
#
# COMPACT_ATOMS: atom_id res chain seq x y z
N MET A 1 -7.30 27.97 -19.59
CA MET A 1 -7.02 29.25 -18.90
C MET A 1 -5.52 29.43 -18.89
N ALA A 2 -5.00 30.62 -19.16
CA ALA A 2 -3.56 30.86 -19.19
C ALA A 2 -3.04 30.83 -17.74
N GLY A 3 -2.56 29.67 -17.30
CA GLY A 3 -1.97 29.49 -15.98
C GLY A 3 -0.70 30.33 -15.84
N HIS A 4 -0.50 30.86 -14.63
CA HIS A 4 0.76 31.50 -14.31
C HIS A 4 1.82 30.42 -14.16
N ARG A 5 2.96 30.56 -14.85
CA ARG A 5 4.07 29.57 -14.85
C ARG A 5 4.43 28.94 -13.49
N LEU A 6 4.36 29.70 -12.40
CA LEU A 6 4.63 29.20 -11.06
C LEU A 6 3.54 28.24 -10.54
N ILE A 7 2.26 28.56 -10.79
CA ILE A 7 1.12 27.71 -10.45
C ILE A 7 1.16 26.44 -11.30
N ASP A 8 1.42 26.55 -12.61
CA ASP A 8 1.53 25.40 -13.51
C ASP A 8 2.66 24.44 -13.09
N ALA A 9 3.79 25.00 -12.65
CA ALA A 9 4.92 24.21 -12.15
C ALA A 9 4.57 23.47 -10.84
N ALA A 10 3.86 24.14 -9.92
CA ALA A 10 3.40 23.53 -8.68
C ALA A 10 2.39 22.39 -8.95
N VAL A 11 1.40 22.62 -9.82
CA VAL A 11 0.42 21.60 -10.23
C VAL A 11 1.11 20.43 -10.94
N THR A 12 2.10 20.70 -11.79
CA THR A 12 2.90 19.64 -12.45
C THR A 12 3.70 18.82 -11.45
N ASP A 13 4.19 19.41 -10.35
CA ASP A 13 4.85 18.68 -9.28
C ASP A 13 3.88 17.81 -8.48
N LEU A 14 2.68 18.32 -8.19
CA LEU A 14 1.60 17.54 -7.56
C LEU A 14 1.15 16.38 -8.46
N ALA A 15 0.96 16.62 -9.76
CA ALA A 15 0.53 15.62 -10.74
C ALA A 15 1.50 14.43 -10.89
N ARG A 16 2.78 14.64 -10.59
CA ARG A 16 3.77 13.55 -10.59
C ARG A 16 3.62 12.59 -9.40
N HIS A 17 2.89 12.99 -8.36
CA HIS A 17 2.90 12.31 -7.07
C HIS A 17 1.52 12.07 -6.46
N LEU A 18 0.44 12.47 -7.13
CA LEU A 18 -0.93 12.39 -6.62
C LEU A 18 -1.88 11.90 -7.73
N PRO A 19 -3.05 11.32 -7.37
CA PRO A 19 -4.01 10.84 -8.37
C PRO A 19 -4.72 12.02 -9.04
N ALA A 20 -5.19 11.81 -10.26
CA ALA A 20 -5.76 12.88 -11.10
C ALA A 20 -6.85 13.66 -10.37
N ASP A 21 -7.81 12.97 -9.76
CA ASP A 21 -8.93 13.59 -9.04
C ASP A 21 -8.47 14.48 -7.88
N ALA A 22 -7.40 14.09 -7.17
CA ALA A 22 -6.84 14.90 -6.09
C ALA A 22 -6.01 16.08 -6.63
N VAL A 23 -5.35 15.90 -7.78
CA VAL A 23 -4.60 16.97 -8.44
C VAL A 23 -5.55 18.03 -8.96
N ASP A 24 -6.69 17.64 -9.54
CA ASP A 24 -7.71 18.56 -10.04
C ASP A 24 -8.26 19.42 -8.90
N GLU A 25 -8.69 18.81 -7.80
CA GLU A 25 -9.17 19.53 -6.61
C GLU A 25 -8.10 20.47 -6.02
N LEU A 26 -6.85 20.02 -5.94
CA LEU A 26 -5.75 20.84 -5.42
C LEU A 26 -5.37 21.97 -6.39
N ALA A 27 -5.44 21.73 -7.69
CA ALA A 27 -5.17 22.73 -8.73
C ALA A 27 -6.25 23.81 -8.73
N ASP A 28 -7.52 23.43 -8.55
CA ASP A 28 -8.63 24.35 -8.41
C ASP A 28 -8.46 25.22 -7.16
N GLY A 29 -8.21 24.61 -5.99
CA GLY A 29 -7.99 25.36 -4.75
C GLY A 29 -6.76 26.29 -4.79
N LEU A 30 -5.67 25.86 -5.43
CA LEU A 30 -4.48 26.70 -5.63
C LEU A 30 -4.77 27.87 -6.58
N THR A 31 -5.56 27.64 -7.62
CA THR A 31 -5.99 28.66 -8.58
C THR A 31 -6.92 29.68 -7.93
N GLU A 32 -7.87 29.23 -7.11
CA GLU A 32 -8.75 30.12 -6.32
C GLU A 32 -7.95 31.00 -5.37
N THR A 33 -6.98 30.44 -4.66
CA THR A 33 -6.10 31.19 -3.75
C THR A 33 -5.27 32.23 -4.51
N TYR A 34 -4.76 31.88 -5.70
CA TYR A 34 -4.05 32.81 -6.58
C TYR A 34 -4.95 33.96 -7.06
N LEU A 35 -6.17 33.66 -7.52
CA LEU A 35 -7.15 34.67 -7.95
C LEU A 35 -7.55 35.59 -6.79
N GLN A 36 -7.65 35.05 -5.58
CA GLN A 36 -7.93 35.84 -4.38
C GLN A 36 -6.81 36.85 -4.13
N HIS A 37 -5.55 36.44 -4.18
CA HIS A 37 -4.39 37.35 -4.02
C HIS A 37 -4.28 38.38 -5.14
N LEU A 38 -4.65 38.04 -6.37
CA LEU A 38 -4.78 39.03 -7.44
C LEU A 38 -5.86 40.07 -7.12
N SER A 39 -6.99 39.64 -6.58
CA SER A 39 -8.11 40.53 -6.25
C SER A 39 -7.77 41.52 -5.12
N THR A 40 -6.79 41.20 -4.27
CA THR A 40 -6.28 42.11 -3.23
C THR A 40 -5.23 43.09 -3.74
N GLY A 41 -4.90 43.05 -5.03
CA GLY A 41 -4.02 44.01 -5.70
C GLY A 41 -2.55 43.60 -5.74
N LEU A 42 -2.22 42.34 -5.42
CA LEU A 42 -0.85 41.83 -5.61
C LEU A 42 -0.53 41.69 -7.10
N ASP A 43 0.72 41.96 -7.44
CA ASP A 43 1.29 41.61 -8.74
C ASP A 43 1.23 40.08 -8.96
N PRO A 44 1.00 39.58 -10.20
CA PRO A 44 0.88 38.15 -10.48
C PRO A 44 1.98 37.26 -9.88
N ASP A 45 3.25 37.66 -9.95
CA ASP A 45 4.35 36.85 -9.39
C ASP A 45 4.30 36.81 -7.86
N ALA A 46 3.89 37.91 -7.24
CA ALA A 46 3.71 38.00 -5.79
C ALA A 46 2.48 37.21 -5.33
N ALA A 47 1.38 37.29 -6.07
CA ALA A 47 0.16 36.53 -5.82
C ALA A 47 0.39 35.02 -5.94
N ALA A 48 1.15 34.57 -6.95
CA ALA A 48 1.48 33.16 -7.12
C ALA A 48 2.35 32.63 -5.97
N ARG A 49 3.36 33.39 -5.54
CA ARG A 49 4.19 33.01 -4.38
C ARG A 49 3.39 33.00 -3.08
N ALA A 50 2.51 33.99 -2.86
CA ALA A 50 1.63 34.06 -1.71
C ALA A 50 0.67 32.87 -1.67
N ALA A 51 0.06 32.53 -2.81
CA ALA A 51 -0.82 31.38 -2.95
C ALA A 51 -0.09 30.07 -2.63
N ILE A 52 1.12 29.85 -3.17
CA ILE A 52 1.91 28.64 -2.86
C ILE A 52 2.30 28.60 -1.37
N ALA A 53 2.68 29.74 -0.79
CA ALA A 53 3.07 29.81 0.62
C ALA A 53 1.88 29.52 1.56
N GLU A 54 0.69 29.97 1.20
CA GLU A 54 -0.55 29.76 1.95
C GLU A 54 -1.09 28.34 1.78
N PHE A 55 -1.14 27.85 0.54
CA PHE A 55 -1.60 26.50 0.21
C PHE A 55 -0.63 25.42 0.72
N GLY A 56 0.65 25.79 0.82
CA GLY A 56 1.75 24.94 1.26
C GLY A 56 2.57 24.42 0.10
N GLU A 57 3.88 24.32 0.33
CA GLU A 57 4.82 23.77 -0.64
C GLU A 57 4.39 22.36 -1.10
N PRO A 58 4.51 22.02 -2.40
CA PRO A 58 4.03 20.75 -2.95
C PRO A 58 4.48 19.52 -2.15
N HIS A 59 5.74 19.49 -1.70
CA HIS A 59 6.28 18.40 -0.89
C HIS A 59 5.58 18.23 0.47
N VAL A 60 5.11 19.32 1.09
CA VAL A 60 4.37 19.30 2.36
C VAL A 60 2.96 18.76 2.14
N VAL A 61 2.29 19.23 1.08
CA VAL A 61 0.95 18.76 0.69
C VAL A 61 0.98 17.27 0.37
N ILE A 62 1.95 16.83 -0.44
CA ILE A 62 2.16 15.41 -0.75
C ILE A 62 2.41 14.60 0.53
N ALA A 63 3.27 15.08 1.43
CA ALA A 63 3.55 14.39 2.70
C ALA A 63 2.30 14.27 3.58
N ALA A 64 1.46 15.30 3.64
CA ALA A 64 0.20 15.29 4.38
C ALA A 64 -0.81 14.30 3.80
N PHE A 65 -0.98 14.30 2.47
CA PHE A 65 -1.84 13.36 1.75
C PHE A 65 -1.41 11.91 1.99
N VAL A 66 -0.11 11.63 1.89
CA VAL A 66 0.47 10.30 2.13
C VAL A 66 0.27 9.85 3.59
N ARG A 67 0.37 10.75 4.57
CA ARG A 67 0.10 10.44 5.99
C ARG A 67 -1.36 10.05 6.22
N GLN A 68 -2.29 10.69 5.54
CA GLN A 68 -3.72 10.44 5.71
C GLN A 68 -4.25 9.30 4.83
N SER A 69 -3.46 8.84 3.85
CA SER A 69 -3.91 7.79 2.93
C SER A 69 -4.36 6.50 3.65
N PRO A 70 -5.59 6.02 3.40
CA PRO A 70 -6.09 4.77 3.98
C PRO A 70 -5.25 3.56 3.53
N GLY A 71 -4.64 3.62 2.34
CA GLY A 71 -3.73 2.60 1.82
C GLY A 71 -2.49 2.39 2.70
N ARG A 72 -1.91 3.47 3.26
CA ARG A 72 -0.76 3.37 4.17
C ARG A 72 -1.13 2.67 5.48
N ARG A 73 -2.29 2.99 6.06
CA ARG A 73 -2.77 2.36 7.29
C ARG A 73 -3.03 0.87 7.09
N ALA A 74 -3.65 0.50 5.96
CA ALA A 74 -3.86 -0.90 5.61
C ALA A 74 -2.55 -1.66 5.39
N ALA A 75 -1.58 -1.07 4.67
CA ALA A 75 -0.26 -1.66 4.50
C ALA A 75 0.47 -1.85 5.83
N GLN A 76 0.40 -0.88 6.74
CA GLN A 76 0.98 -1.01 8.09
C GLN A 76 0.29 -2.10 8.91
N ALA A 77 -1.04 -2.19 8.87
CA ALA A 77 -1.78 -3.25 9.55
C ALA A 77 -1.46 -4.64 8.98
N LEU A 78 -1.28 -4.76 7.66
CA LEU A 78 -0.85 -6.00 7.02
C LEU A 78 0.57 -6.41 7.44
N VAL A 79 1.51 -5.46 7.46
CA VAL A 79 2.88 -5.70 7.94
C VAL A 79 2.88 -6.11 9.41
N ALA A 80 2.09 -5.44 10.26
CA ALA A 80 1.98 -5.74 11.68
C ALA A 80 1.31 -7.09 11.97
N SER A 81 0.37 -7.54 11.12
CA SER A 81 -0.29 -8.85 11.26
C SER A 81 0.55 -10.02 10.74
N GLY A 82 1.57 -9.75 9.91
CA GLY A 82 2.48 -10.74 9.34
C GLY A 82 3.09 -11.68 10.39
N PRO A 83 3.74 -11.18 11.45
CA PRO A 83 4.32 -11.99 12.52
C PRO A 83 3.31 -12.87 13.24
N ALA A 84 2.10 -12.38 13.52
CA ALA A 84 1.06 -13.15 14.20
C ALA A 84 0.59 -14.34 13.35
N VAL A 85 0.28 -14.10 12.07
CA VAL A 85 -0.13 -15.16 11.13
C VAL A 85 1.01 -16.15 10.89
N GLY A 86 2.25 -15.66 10.76
CA GLY A 86 3.45 -16.50 10.64
C GLY A 86 3.66 -17.39 11.87
N GLY A 87 3.46 -16.84 13.08
CA GLY A 87 3.49 -17.59 14.33
C GLY A 87 2.43 -18.70 14.37
N CYS A 88 1.19 -18.40 13.95
CA CYS A 88 0.13 -19.41 13.86
C CYS A 88 0.51 -20.56 12.92
N TRP A 89 1.08 -20.25 11.75
CA TRP A 89 1.55 -21.27 10.80
C TRP A 89 2.74 -22.07 11.34
N ALA A 90 3.67 -21.43 12.04
CA ALA A 90 4.80 -22.11 12.67
C ALA A 90 4.32 -23.14 13.70
N VAL A 91 3.38 -22.76 14.57
CA VAL A 91 2.76 -23.65 15.55
C VAL A 91 2.02 -24.80 14.86
N ALA A 92 1.26 -24.52 13.80
CA ALA A 92 0.54 -25.53 13.03
C ALA A 92 1.48 -26.53 12.33
N MET A 93 2.59 -26.05 11.75
CA MET A 93 3.57 -26.93 11.09
C MET A 93 4.36 -27.78 12.09
N VAL A 94 4.69 -27.21 13.27
CA VAL A 94 5.39 -27.94 14.33
C VAL A 94 4.52 -29.06 14.88
N THR A 95 3.26 -28.74 15.20
CA THR A 95 2.30 -29.73 15.74
C THR A 95 1.90 -30.77 14.68
N GLY A 96 1.76 -30.35 13.42
CA GLY A 96 1.42 -31.21 12.27
C GLY A 96 2.60 -32.00 11.68
N HIS A 97 3.81 -31.87 12.26
CA HIS A 97 5.03 -32.53 11.78
C HIS A 97 5.26 -32.33 10.27
N ALA A 98 5.16 -31.08 9.80
CA ALA A 98 5.18 -30.76 8.37
C ALA A 98 6.46 -31.21 7.64
N TRP A 99 7.55 -31.44 8.37
CA TRP A 99 8.79 -32.02 7.84
C TRP A 99 8.62 -33.45 7.27
N ASN A 100 7.61 -34.19 7.75
CA ASN A 100 7.27 -35.53 7.27
C ASN A 100 6.35 -35.52 6.03
N TRP A 101 5.87 -34.37 5.58
CA TRP A 101 4.99 -34.30 4.42
C TRP A 101 5.76 -34.66 3.14
N PRO A 102 5.15 -35.44 2.21
CA PRO A 102 5.79 -35.92 0.98
C PRO A 102 5.90 -34.80 -0.08
N VAL A 103 6.47 -33.66 0.29
CA VAL A 103 6.65 -32.50 -0.58
C VAL A 103 8.07 -32.51 -1.13
N PRO A 104 8.26 -32.49 -2.47
CA PRO A 104 9.57 -32.43 -3.08
C PRO A 104 10.39 -31.21 -2.62
N ALA A 105 11.69 -31.39 -2.40
CA ALA A 105 12.63 -30.33 -2.01
C ALA A 105 12.54 -29.03 -2.87
N PRO A 106 12.44 -29.07 -4.21
CA PRO A 106 12.34 -27.84 -5.00
C PRO A 106 11.05 -27.05 -4.72
N VAL A 107 9.95 -27.73 -4.41
CA VAL A 107 8.69 -27.09 -4.03
C VAL A 107 8.82 -26.39 -2.68
N ARG A 108 9.49 -27.03 -1.71
CA ARG A 108 9.78 -26.41 -0.39
C ARG A 108 10.63 -25.15 -0.54
N LEU A 109 11.67 -25.19 -1.38
CA LEU A 109 12.53 -24.02 -1.67
C LEU A 109 11.76 -22.89 -2.35
N ALA A 110 10.94 -23.21 -3.35
CA ALA A 110 10.14 -22.21 -4.05
C ALA A 110 9.15 -21.49 -3.11
N LEU A 111 8.50 -22.24 -2.20
CA LEU A 111 7.62 -21.68 -1.18
C LEU A 111 8.37 -20.76 -0.20
N GLY A 112 9.54 -21.19 0.27
CA GLY A 112 10.39 -20.40 1.17
C GLY A 112 10.86 -19.10 0.52
N LEU A 113 11.32 -19.18 -0.73
CA LEU A 113 11.74 -17.99 -1.51
C LEU A 113 10.56 -17.06 -1.79
N GLY A 114 9.38 -17.61 -2.10
CA GLY A 114 8.16 -16.82 -2.28
C GLY A 114 7.77 -16.06 -1.01
N PHE A 115 7.84 -16.72 0.16
CA PHE A 115 7.59 -16.08 1.45
C PHE A 115 8.59 -14.94 1.72
N LEU A 116 9.88 -15.18 1.52
CA LEU A 116 10.94 -14.18 1.67
C LEU A 116 10.74 -12.98 0.74
N ALA A 117 10.37 -13.22 -0.52
CA ALA A 117 10.09 -12.16 -1.48
C ALA A 117 8.89 -11.30 -1.06
N VAL A 118 7.81 -11.91 -0.59
CA VAL A 118 6.62 -11.20 -0.10
C VAL A 118 6.92 -10.38 1.16
N VAL A 119 7.61 -10.96 2.15
CA VAL A 119 8.03 -10.25 3.36
C VAL A 119 8.94 -9.07 3.01
N SER A 120 9.91 -9.28 2.11
CA SER A 120 10.83 -8.22 1.67
C SER A 120 10.08 -7.10 0.96
N ALA A 121 9.13 -7.42 0.07
CA ALA A 121 8.30 -6.43 -0.61
C ALA A 121 7.43 -5.63 0.36
N LEU A 122 6.84 -6.29 1.37
CA LEU A 122 6.06 -5.65 2.42
C LEU A 122 6.91 -4.74 3.32
N ALA A 123 8.13 -5.17 3.68
CA ALA A 123 9.07 -4.38 4.45
C ALA A 123 9.56 -3.15 3.66
N LEU A 124 9.86 -3.31 2.37
CA LEU A 124 10.21 -2.21 1.47
C LEU A 124 9.04 -1.21 1.35
N ALA A 125 7.82 -1.72 1.21
CA ALA A 125 6.62 -0.90 1.17
C ALA A 125 6.40 -0.15 2.49
N ALA A 126 6.66 -0.77 3.65
CA ALA A 126 6.50 -0.16 4.97
C ALA A 126 7.54 0.94 5.27
N THR A 127 8.79 0.75 4.81
CA THR A 127 9.94 1.61 5.13
C THR A 127 10.16 2.74 4.13
N ALA A 128 9.68 2.62 2.89
CA ALA A 128 9.80 3.68 1.89
C ALA A 128 8.91 4.89 2.26
N ARG A 129 9.55 5.96 2.73
CA ARG A 129 8.89 7.20 3.18
C ARG A 129 8.43 8.14 2.05
N HIS A 130 8.83 7.92 0.79
CA HIS A 130 8.85 9.04 -0.18
C HIS A 130 8.50 8.80 -1.67
N SER A 131 7.89 7.70 -2.12
CA SER A 131 7.50 7.67 -3.55
C SER A 131 6.18 7.00 -3.91
N TYR A 132 5.46 7.67 -4.81
CA TYR A 132 4.21 7.28 -5.47
C TYR A 132 4.32 6.02 -6.35
N ARG A 133 5.56 5.55 -6.61
CA ARG A 133 5.86 4.19 -7.10
C ARG A 133 5.20 3.09 -6.23
N ARG A 134 4.78 3.45 -5.01
CA ARG A 134 3.99 2.65 -4.08
C ARG A 134 2.70 2.08 -4.64
N THR A 135 1.83 2.80 -5.37
CA THR A 135 0.47 2.26 -5.66
C THR A 135 0.51 0.95 -6.43
N ARG A 136 1.38 0.86 -7.45
CA ARG A 136 1.62 -0.37 -8.23
C ARG A 136 2.34 -1.46 -7.43
N ILE A 137 3.28 -1.10 -6.55
CA ILE A 137 4.02 -2.07 -5.74
C ILE A 137 3.15 -2.64 -4.60
N THR A 138 2.28 -1.83 -3.97
CA THR A 138 1.31 -2.34 -2.97
C THR A 138 0.24 -3.22 -3.60
N GLY A 139 -0.23 -2.92 -4.81
CA GLY A 139 -1.14 -3.82 -5.54
C GLY A 139 -0.49 -5.17 -5.84
N ALA A 140 0.75 -5.16 -6.35
CA ALA A 140 1.52 -6.38 -6.63
C ALA A 140 1.89 -7.16 -5.35
N ALA A 141 2.27 -6.46 -4.27
CA ALA A 141 2.58 -7.10 -2.98
C ALA A 141 1.33 -7.68 -2.31
N GLY A 142 0.18 -7.01 -2.43
CA GLY A 142 -1.12 -7.52 -1.98
C GLY A 142 -1.54 -8.78 -2.74
N LEU A 143 -1.38 -8.77 -4.07
CA LEU A 143 -1.59 -9.95 -4.91
C LEU A 143 -0.64 -11.09 -4.53
N GLY A 144 0.66 -10.82 -4.35
CA GLY A 144 1.64 -11.81 -3.93
C GLY A 144 1.31 -12.43 -2.56
N LEU A 145 0.84 -11.62 -1.62
CA LEU A 145 0.40 -12.09 -0.30
C LEU A 145 -0.87 -12.96 -0.40
N MET A 146 -1.83 -12.59 -1.25
CA MET A 146 -3.02 -13.41 -1.51
C MET A 146 -2.68 -14.75 -2.16
N THR A 147 -1.79 -14.75 -3.15
CA THR A 147 -1.33 -15.98 -3.80
C THR A 147 -0.62 -16.88 -2.80
N LEU A 148 0.22 -16.31 -1.94
CA LEU A 148 0.92 -17.05 -0.90
C LEU A 148 -0.05 -17.66 0.11
N ASP A 149 -1.02 -16.88 0.63
CA ASP A 149 -2.03 -17.39 1.56
C ASP A 149 -2.88 -18.49 0.94
N ALA A 150 -3.30 -18.34 -0.33
CA ALA A 150 -4.03 -19.36 -1.06
C ALA A 150 -3.21 -20.65 -1.22
N VAL A 151 -1.93 -20.54 -1.60
CA VAL A 151 -1.05 -21.70 -1.78
C VAL A 151 -0.82 -22.44 -0.47
N VAL A 152 -0.61 -21.72 0.64
CA VAL A 152 -0.37 -22.35 1.95
C VAL A 152 -1.65 -23.04 2.46
N VAL A 153 -2.82 -22.41 2.32
CA VAL A 153 -4.11 -23.01 2.70
C VAL A 153 -4.46 -24.23 1.83
N VAL A 154 -4.30 -24.13 0.51
CA VAL A 154 -4.57 -25.25 -0.41
C VAL A 154 -3.57 -26.38 -0.19
N GLY A 155 -2.29 -26.08 -0.01
CA GLY A 155 -1.26 -27.09 0.28
C GLY A 155 -1.54 -27.83 1.58
N ALA A 156 -1.93 -27.11 2.64
CA ALA A 156 -2.33 -27.73 3.90
C ALA A 156 -3.60 -28.59 3.78
N ALA A 157 -4.58 -28.16 2.99
CA ALA A 157 -5.81 -28.91 2.78
C ALA A 157 -5.57 -30.19 1.96
N LEU A 158 -4.66 -30.15 0.98
CA LEU A 158 -4.35 -31.30 0.11
C LEU A 158 -3.39 -32.31 0.76
N LEU A 159 -2.52 -31.85 1.67
CA LEU A 159 -1.45 -32.66 2.24
C LEU A 159 -1.70 -33.09 3.68
N SER A 160 -2.62 -32.44 4.40
CA SER A 160 -2.96 -32.88 5.74
C SER A 160 -3.96 -34.04 5.68
N LEU A 161 -3.59 -35.16 6.31
CA LEU A 161 -4.49 -36.31 6.51
C LEU A 161 -5.46 -36.08 7.69
N THR A 162 -5.32 -34.98 8.42
CA THR A 162 -6.11 -34.69 9.62
C THR A 162 -6.11 -33.20 9.94
N VAL A 163 -7.32 -32.61 10.08
CA VAL A 163 -7.48 -31.22 10.49
C VAL A 163 -7.26 -31.10 11.99
N THR A 164 -6.23 -30.36 12.40
CA THR A 164 -5.94 -30.07 13.81
C THR A 164 -6.41 -28.67 14.18
N TRP A 165 -6.73 -28.43 15.46
CA TRP A 165 -7.14 -27.10 15.94
C TRP A 165 -6.13 -25.97 15.61
N PRO A 166 -4.79 -26.19 15.59
CA PRO A 166 -3.85 -25.17 15.17
C PRO A 166 -3.97 -24.83 13.67
N LEU A 167 -4.27 -25.84 12.84
CA LEU A 167 -4.48 -25.67 11.41
C LEU A 167 -5.72 -24.84 11.12
N ALA A 168 -6.81 -25.07 11.88
CA ALA A 168 -8.03 -24.28 11.79
C ALA A 168 -7.77 -22.80 12.14
N ILE A 169 -7.02 -22.52 13.20
CA ILE A 169 -6.66 -21.15 13.61
C ILE A 169 -5.78 -20.47 12.54
N ALA A 170 -4.76 -21.16 12.02
CA ALA A 170 -3.89 -20.62 10.98
C ALA A 170 -4.65 -20.33 9.67
N THR A 171 -5.60 -21.20 9.31
CA THR A 171 -6.47 -21.03 8.14
C THR A 171 -7.41 -19.84 8.33
N ALA A 172 -8.08 -19.73 9.48
CA ALA A 172 -8.97 -18.61 9.78
C ALA A 172 -8.23 -17.26 9.81
N ALA A 173 -7.03 -17.23 10.38
CA ALA A 173 -6.17 -16.04 10.38
C ALA A 173 -5.75 -15.64 8.96
N SER A 174 -5.39 -16.61 8.12
CA SER A 174 -5.03 -16.37 6.70
C SER A 174 -6.22 -15.89 5.88
N LEU A 175 -7.41 -16.50 6.05
CA LEU A 175 -8.65 -16.07 5.38
C LEU A 175 -9.05 -14.65 5.79
N THR A 176 -8.94 -14.33 7.08
CA THR A 176 -9.22 -12.98 7.58
C THR A 176 -8.29 -11.96 6.93
N ARG A 177 -6.99 -12.27 6.85
CA ARG A 177 -5.99 -11.45 6.18
C ARG A 177 -6.28 -11.31 4.68
N LEU A 178 -6.69 -12.38 4.01
CA LEU A 178 -7.02 -12.41 2.59
C LEU A 178 -8.26 -11.55 2.29
N ILE A 179 -9.32 -11.65 3.11
CA ILE A 179 -10.54 -10.83 3.00
C ILE A 179 -10.23 -9.35 3.23
N LEU A 180 -9.45 -9.02 4.27
CA LEU A 180 -9.06 -7.64 4.56
C LEU A 180 -8.21 -7.05 3.43
N THR A 181 -7.29 -7.83 2.88
CA THR A 181 -6.48 -7.42 1.72
C THR A 181 -7.36 -7.23 0.48
N ALA A 182 -8.31 -8.14 0.24
CA ALA A 182 -9.24 -8.10 -0.89
C ALA A 182 -10.15 -6.88 -0.87
N ARG A 183 -10.52 -6.40 0.32
CA ARG A 183 -11.35 -5.20 0.47
C ARG A 183 -10.58 -3.90 0.24
N VAL A 184 -9.26 -3.93 0.38
CA VAL A 184 -8.40 -2.74 0.26
C VAL A 184 -7.81 -2.62 -1.14
N VAL A 185 -7.43 -3.73 -1.79
CA VAL A 185 -6.80 -3.73 -3.12
C VAL A 185 -7.63 -3.03 -4.21
N PRO A 186 -8.96 -3.24 -4.35
CA PRO A 186 -9.76 -2.55 -5.35
C PRO A 186 -9.71 -1.03 -5.19
N ARG A 187 -9.73 -0.54 -3.93
CA ARG A 187 -9.65 0.89 -3.61
C ARG A 187 -8.29 1.52 -3.91
N LEU A 188 -7.25 0.70 -4.11
CA LEU A 188 -5.92 1.14 -4.54
C LEU A 188 -5.74 1.08 -6.06
N LEU A 189 -6.65 0.40 -6.78
CA LEU A 189 -6.61 0.24 -8.23
C LEU A 189 -7.56 1.20 -8.95
N THR A 190 -8.58 1.71 -8.27
CA THR A 190 -9.60 2.63 -8.82
C THR A 190 -9.44 4.08 -8.36
N GLY A 191 -8.32 4.46 -7.76
CA GLY A 191 -8.07 5.81 -7.26
C GLY A 191 -6.62 6.24 -7.43
#